data_AF-A0A2V0QCE6-F1
#
_entry.id   AF-A0A2V0QCE6-F1
#
_cell.length_a   1.000
_cell.length_b   1.000
_cell.length_c   1.000
_cell.angle_alpha   90.00
_cell.angle_beta   90.00
_cell.angle_gamma   90.00
#
_symmetry.space_group_name_H-M   'P 1'
#
loop_
_entity.id
_entity.type
_entity.pdbx_description
1 polymer ?
#
loop_
_entity_poly.entity_id
_entity_poly.type
_entity_poly.pdbx_seq_one_letter_code
_entity_poly.pdbx_strand_id
1 'polypeptide(L)'
;MDSVPECNAQKVTQLKGLPADRLKNYQERFEQAQFADLIVDVELSLARSPFWLDGQHLIWNCLNALGAEAAMQEVQAQFALLLKRIPDVIQLRFHDGTPFANAHTLQWISAHVVPPAPSAEQMCDTDLQHDSPEWDSVYHELIPTLQDNGLKAAVQVLTQRMSNAKGNREKFFWKLCLARICHQAKKYDLASIQLEFLDRELQGSGLHAWEPQVCLEVLRLLHSCYERMPLQDNLASRKEEVYQRLCHYDLERLIV
;
A
#
# COMPACT_ATOMS: atom_id res chain seq x y z
N MET A 1 17.07 8.09 20.15
CA MET A 1 18.02 8.85 19.31
C MET A 1 17.16 9.80 18.50
N ASP A 2 17.08 11.06 18.93
CA ASP A 2 16.10 12.05 18.44
C ASP A 2 16.78 13.18 17.66
N SER A 3 18.02 12.96 17.22
CA SER A 3 18.88 14.00 16.67
C SER A 3 19.67 13.45 15.50
N VAL A 4 19.64 14.16 14.38
CA VAL A 4 20.51 13.91 13.22
C VAL A 4 21.95 14.17 13.66
N PRO A 5 22.93 13.31 13.34
CA PRO A 5 24.33 13.61 13.61
C PRO A 5 24.78 14.88 12.87
N GLU A 6 25.62 15.69 13.50
CA GLU A 6 26.14 16.93 12.90
C GLU A 6 26.79 16.63 11.54
N CYS A 7 26.29 17.31 10.50
CA CYS A 7 26.78 17.16 9.13
C CYS A 7 27.32 18.50 8.61
N ASN A 8 28.31 18.43 7.72
CA ASN A 8 28.81 19.61 7.01
C ASN A 8 27.89 19.98 5.82
N ALA A 9 28.17 21.11 5.15
CA ALA A 9 27.40 21.58 3.99
C ALA A 9 27.31 20.57 2.81
N GLN A 10 28.08 19.49 2.84
CA GLN A 10 28.10 18.41 1.85
C GLN A 10 27.40 17.12 2.36
N LYS A 11 26.65 17.19 3.47
CA LYS A 11 25.95 16.05 4.12
C LYS A 11 26.89 14.93 4.60
N VAL A 12 28.17 15.26 4.83
CA VAL A 12 29.17 14.34 5.38
C VAL A 12 29.21 14.51 6.90
N THR A 13 29.12 13.40 7.61
CA THR A 13 29.16 13.33 9.07
C THR A 13 30.57 13.01 9.56
N GLN A 14 30.90 13.36 10.82
CA GLN A 14 32.16 12.93 11.46
C GLN A 14 32.15 11.45 11.88
N LEU A 15 31.07 10.72 11.57
CA LEU A 15 30.90 9.33 11.95
C LEU A 15 31.77 8.43 11.08
N LYS A 16 32.39 7.44 11.73
CA LYS A 16 33.20 6.43 11.07
C LYS A 16 32.31 5.29 10.57
N GLY A 17 32.44 4.95 9.30
CA GLY A 17 31.79 3.78 8.73
C GLY A 17 32.46 2.50 9.21
N LEU A 18 31.82 1.36 8.95
CA LEU A 18 32.47 0.07 9.15
C LEU A 18 33.66 -0.09 8.20
N PRO A 19 34.75 -0.75 8.64
CA PRO A 19 35.90 -1.01 7.77
C PRO A 19 35.51 -1.93 6.62
N ALA A 20 35.99 -1.63 5.42
CA ALA A 20 35.67 -2.35 4.18
C ALA A 20 35.98 -3.85 4.24
N ASP A 21 36.99 -4.25 5.02
CA ASP A 21 37.36 -5.66 5.23
C ASP A 21 36.26 -6.46 5.93
N ARG A 22 35.56 -5.86 6.91
CA ARG A 22 34.40 -6.50 7.55
C ARG A 22 33.20 -6.60 6.61
N LEU A 23 32.97 -5.58 5.79
CA LEU A 23 31.88 -5.59 4.81
C LEU A 23 32.05 -6.74 3.81
N LYS A 24 33.28 -7.00 3.35
CA LYS A 24 33.59 -8.16 2.48
C LYS A 24 33.33 -9.48 3.18
N ASN A 25 33.78 -9.64 4.43
CA ASN A 25 33.53 -10.85 5.21
C ASN A 25 32.02 -11.13 5.36
N TYR A 26 31.19 -10.10 5.57
CA TYR A 26 29.73 -10.27 5.61
C TYR A 26 29.13 -10.73 4.27
N GLN A 27 29.63 -10.20 3.15
CA GLN A 27 29.20 -10.64 1.82
C GLN A 27 29.59 -12.10 1.56
N GLU A 28 30.83 -12.48 1.87
CA GLU A 28 31.31 -13.87 1.72
C GLU A 28 30.49 -14.85 2.58
N ARG A 29 30.16 -14.49 3.82
CA ARG A 29 29.32 -15.33 4.70
C ARG A 29 27.87 -15.43 4.22
N PHE A 30 27.35 -14.36 3.62
CA PHE A 30 26.03 -14.37 2.99
C PHE A 30 26.00 -15.35 1.81
N GLU A 31 27.05 -15.35 0.97
CA GLU A 31 27.22 -16.31 -0.13
C GLU A 31 27.39 -17.77 0.36
N GLN A 32 28.02 -17.95 1.52
CA GLN A 32 28.16 -19.26 2.19
C GLN A 32 26.87 -19.73 2.91
N ALA A 33 25.76 -18.99 2.78
CA ALA A 33 24.47 -19.29 3.40
C ALA A 33 24.48 -19.40 4.95
N GLN A 34 25.44 -18.73 5.61
CA GLN A 34 25.56 -18.71 7.08
C GLN A 34 24.65 -17.63 7.70
N PHE A 35 23.36 -17.63 7.36
CA PHE A 35 22.45 -16.51 7.64
C PHE A 35 22.22 -16.27 9.13
N ALA A 36 22.06 -17.33 9.94
CA ALA A 36 21.75 -17.20 11.38
C ALA A 36 22.91 -16.58 12.17
N ASP A 37 24.14 -17.08 11.98
CA ASP A 37 25.34 -16.52 12.63
C ASP A 37 25.66 -15.11 12.12
N LEU A 38 25.41 -14.87 10.82
CA LEU A 38 25.61 -13.57 10.20
C LEU A 38 24.70 -12.49 10.80
N ILE A 39 23.42 -12.80 11.09
CA ILE A 39 22.49 -11.85 11.72
C ILE A 39 23.05 -11.37 13.06
N VAL A 40 23.52 -12.28 13.92
CA VAL A 40 24.05 -11.94 15.25
C VAL A 40 25.28 -11.02 15.16
N ASP A 41 26.21 -11.33 14.25
CA ASP A 41 27.41 -10.52 14.05
C ASP A 41 27.11 -9.13 13.46
N VAL A 42 26.08 -9.04 12.61
CA VAL A 42 25.63 -7.77 12.03
C VAL A 42 24.90 -6.92 13.09
N GLU A 43 24.07 -7.52 13.95
CA GLU A 43 23.42 -6.84 15.08
C GLU A 43 24.44 -6.26 16.07
N LEU A 44 25.49 -7.02 16.42
CA LEU A 44 26.60 -6.55 17.24
C LEU A 44 27.31 -5.33 16.63
N SER A 45 27.42 -5.30 15.31
CA SER A 45 28.01 -4.18 14.58
C SER A 45 27.08 -2.97 14.49
N LEU A 46 25.78 -3.19 14.31
CA LEU A 46 24.75 -2.14 14.34
C LEU A 46 24.66 -1.47 15.72
N ALA A 47 24.81 -2.23 16.80
CA ALA A 47 24.86 -1.68 18.16
C ALA A 47 26.03 -0.68 18.34
N ARG A 48 27.15 -0.90 17.64
CA ARG A 48 28.32 0.00 17.65
C ARG A 48 28.23 1.12 16.63
N SER A 49 27.48 0.92 15.55
CA SER A 49 27.33 1.86 14.45
C SER A 49 25.85 1.94 14.01
N PRO A 50 25.00 2.64 14.77
CA PRO A 50 23.54 2.64 14.55
C PRO A 50 23.12 3.28 13.23
N PHE A 51 24.00 4.07 12.60
CA PHE A 51 23.74 4.74 11.33
C PHE A 51 24.15 3.93 10.09
N TRP A 52 24.57 2.67 10.27
CA TRP A 52 24.91 1.77 9.17
C TRP A 52 23.65 1.09 8.62
N LEU A 53 22.92 1.80 7.76
CA LEU A 53 21.61 1.35 7.24
C LEU A 53 21.72 0.11 6.35
N ASP A 54 22.85 -0.05 5.65
CA ASP A 54 23.11 -1.25 4.85
C ASP A 54 23.14 -2.54 5.68
N GLY A 55 23.50 -2.46 6.97
CA GLY A 55 23.45 -3.61 7.89
C GLY A 55 22.02 -4.08 8.16
N GLN A 56 21.07 -3.15 8.28
CA GLN A 56 19.65 -3.49 8.47
C GLN A 56 19.07 -4.22 7.24
N HIS A 57 19.42 -3.74 6.05
CA HIS A 57 19.04 -4.38 4.80
C HIS A 57 19.70 -5.76 4.63
N LEU A 58 20.95 -5.95 5.10
CA LEU A 58 21.59 -7.26 5.12
C LEU A 58 20.86 -8.25 6.06
N ILE A 59 20.49 -7.83 7.27
CA ILE A 59 19.67 -8.65 8.18
C ILE A 59 18.36 -9.04 7.50
N TRP A 60 17.68 -8.09 6.85
CA TRP A 60 16.45 -8.37 6.13
C TRP A 60 16.63 -9.43 5.04
N ASN A 61 17.71 -9.37 4.27
CA ASN A 61 18.03 -10.39 3.25
C ASN A 61 18.30 -11.77 3.86
N CYS A 62 19.00 -11.81 5.00
CA CYS A 62 19.23 -13.06 5.74
C CYS A 62 17.91 -13.67 6.25
N LEU A 63 17.01 -12.84 6.79
CA LEU A 63 15.69 -13.29 7.27
C LEU A 63 14.81 -13.78 6.11
N ASN A 64 14.89 -13.13 4.95
CA ASN A 64 14.22 -13.57 3.73
C ASN A 64 14.73 -14.95 3.28
N ALA A 65 16.05 -15.17 3.30
CA ALA A 65 16.63 -16.47 2.97
C ALA A 65 16.24 -17.58 3.96
N LEU A 66 15.95 -17.23 5.21
CA LEU A 66 15.48 -18.14 6.25
C LEU A 66 13.96 -18.33 6.26
N GLY A 67 13.20 -17.60 5.44
CA GLY A 67 11.73 -17.65 5.41
C GLY A 67 11.05 -17.10 6.66
N ALA A 68 11.72 -16.22 7.41
CA ALA A 68 11.22 -15.68 8.68
C ALA A 68 10.40 -14.38 8.47
N GLU A 69 9.24 -14.50 7.82
CA GLU A 69 8.42 -13.36 7.39
C GLU A 69 8.01 -12.42 8.54
N ALA A 70 7.63 -12.96 9.71
CA ALA A 70 7.26 -12.16 10.87
C ALA A 70 8.42 -11.27 11.37
N ALA A 71 9.65 -11.82 11.39
CA ALA A 71 10.83 -11.06 11.79
C ALA A 71 11.21 -10.00 10.74
N MET A 72 10.99 -10.28 9.45
CA MET A 72 11.22 -9.31 8.38
C MET A 72 10.31 -8.09 8.50
N GLN A 73 9.03 -8.30 8.80
CA GLN A 73 8.05 -7.23 8.99
C GLN A 73 8.42 -6.34 10.19
N GLU A 74 8.87 -6.93 11.29
CA GLU A 74 9.34 -6.16 12.46
C GLU A 74 10.56 -5.29 12.12
N VAL A 75 11.55 -5.85 11.41
CA VAL A 75 12.72 -5.07 10.97
C VAL A 75 12.30 -3.91 10.08
N GLN A 76 11.37 -4.13 9.14
CA GLN A 76 10.82 -3.07 8.29
C GLN A 76 10.10 -2.00 9.10
N ALA A 77 9.23 -2.38 10.04
CA ALA A 77 8.46 -1.46 10.86
C ALA A 77 9.37 -0.60 11.76
N GLN A 78 10.34 -1.21 12.43
CA GLN A 78 11.33 -0.49 13.25
C GLN A 78 12.16 0.48 12.40
N PHE A 79 12.52 0.07 11.19
CA PHE A 79 13.29 0.91 10.29
C PHE A 79 12.46 2.08 9.72
N ALA A 80 11.17 1.85 9.42
CA ALA A 80 10.25 2.90 9.01
C ALA A 80 10.06 3.97 10.10
N LEU A 81 9.95 3.56 11.37
CA LEU A 81 9.87 4.48 12.50
C LEU A 81 11.14 5.32 12.66
N LEU A 82 12.32 4.72 12.44
CA LEU A 82 13.58 5.44 12.45
C LEU A 82 13.63 6.51 11.35
N LEU A 83 13.22 6.16 10.13
CA LEU A 83 13.19 7.08 8.99
C LEU A 83 12.14 8.18 9.17
N LYS A 84 10.97 7.87 9.77
CA LYS A 84 9.96 8.88 10.10
C LYS A 84 10.49 9.91 11.11
N ARG A 85 11.31 9.48 12.06
CA ARG A 85 11.93 10.37 13.05
C ARG A 85 13.08 11.19 12.47
N ILE A 86 13.86 10.61 11.55
CA ILE A 86 15.09 11.21 11.02
C ILE A 86 15.14 10.97 9.50
N PRO A 87 14.31 11.66 8.69
CA PRO A 87 14.23 11.41 7.24
C PRO A 87 15.53 11.75 6.50
N ASP A 88 16.28 12.74 7.01
CA ASP A 88 17.52 13.20 6.39
C ASP A 88 18.66 12.17 6.45
N VAL A 89 18.54 11.13 7.31
CA VAL A 89 19.57 10.10 7.52
C VAL A 89 19.93 9.34 6.25
N ILE A 90 18.98 9.22 5.33
CA ILE A 90 19.10 8.51 4.05
C ILE A 90 20.12 9.21 3.12
N GLN A 91 20.27 10.52 3.27
CA GLN A 91 21.10 11.35 2.40
C GLN A 91 22.49 11.63 3.02
N LEU A 92 22.76 11.11 4.22
CA LEU A 92 24.01 11.34 4.93
C LEU A 92 25.11 10.37 4.48
N ARG A 93 26.35 10.83 4.64
CA ARG A 93 27.56 10.08 4.32
C ARG A 93 28.48 10.01 5.53
N PHE A 94 29.22 8.92 5.65
CA PHE A 94 30.29 8.76 6.64
C PHE A 94 31.49 9.64 6.28
N HIS A 95 32.42 9.83 7.21
CA HIS A 95 33.62 10.65 7.00
C HIS A 95 34.47 10.24 5.79
N ASP A 96 34.42 8.95 5.40
CA ASP A 96 35.13 8.39 4.24
C ASP A 96 34.41 8.65 2.89
N GLY A 97 33.26 9.35 2.92
CA GLY A 97 32.44 9.64 1.73
C GLY A 97 31.46 8.52 1.35
N THR A 98 31.53 7.35 2.00
CA THR A 98 30.59 6.24 1.85
C THR A 98 29.19 6.66 2.31
N PRO A 99 28.13 6.44 1.50
CA PRO A 99 26.77 6.76 1.91
C PRO A 99 26.30 5.84 3.04
N PHE A 100 25.38 6.33 3.87
CA PHE A 100 24.78 5.53 4.95
C PHE A 100 23.90 4.39 4.42
N ALA A 101 23.23 4.63 3.29
CA ALA A 101 22.50 3.63 2.51
C ALA A 101 23.03 3.59 1.07
N ASN A 102 23.41 2.41 0.61
CA ASN A 102 23.79 2.18 -0.78
C ASN A 102 22.54 2.18 -1.71
N ALA A 103 22.74 2.21 -3.02
CA ALA A 103 21.65 2.30 -3.99
C ALA A 103 20.63 1.15 -3.88
N HIS A 104 21.08 -0.06 -3.53
CA HIS A 104 20.19 -1.22 -3.35
C HIS A 104 19.40 -1.11 -2.04
N THR A 105 20.03 -0.63 -0.97
CA THR A 105 19.37 -0.33 0.31
C THR A 105 18.34 0.77 0.13
N LEU A 106 18.61 1.81 -0.68
CA LEU A 106 17.65 2.85 -1.02
C LEU A 106 16.44 2.31 -1.79
N GLN A 107 16.67 1.41 -2.75
CA GLN A 107 15.58 0.74 -3.47
C GLN A 107 14.74 -0.11 -2.52
N TRP A 108 15.37 -0.93 -1.66
CA TRP A 108 14.68 -1.70 -0.63
C TRP A 108 13.88 -0.81 0.31
N ILE A 109 14.45 0.32 0.75
CA ILE A 109 13.75 1.31 1.56
C ILE A 109 12.50 1.79 0.83
N SER A 110 12.62 2.24 -0.43
CA SER A 110 11.47 2.73 -1.20
C SER A 110 10.41 1.67 -1.54
N ALA A 111 10.78 0.39 -1.55
CA ALA A 111 9.88 -0.70 -1.90
C ALA A 111 9.18 -1.32 -0.68
N HIS A 112 9.87 -1.33 0.47
CA HIS A 112 9.46 -2.15 1.62
C HIS A 112 9.39 -1.40 2.96
N VAL A 113 9.94 -0.18 3.08
CA VAL A 113 10.07 0.52 4.36
C VAL A 113 9.44 1.92 4.33
N VAL A 114 9.73 2.68 3.30
CA VAL A 114 9.12 3.96 2.98
C VAL A 114 8.12 3.64 1.89
N PRO A 115 6.79 3.70 2.15
CA PRO A 115 5.84 3.68 1.06
C PRO A 115 6.24 4.80 0.08
N PRO A 116 6.23 4.56 -1.24
CA PRO A 116 6.65 5.55 -2.21
C PRO A 116 5.95 6.86 -1.90
N ALA A 117 6.74 7.95 -1.80
CA ALA A 117 6.20 9.27 -1.57
C ALA A 117 5.04 9.48 -2.55
N PRO A 118 3.81 9.65 -2.06
CA PRO A 118 2.68 9.84 -2.95
C PRO A 118 2.90 11.18 -3.64
N SER A 119 3.04 11.14 -4.97
CA SER A 119 2.51 12.23 -5.79
C SER A 119 1.13 12.56 -5.23
N ALA A 120 0.85 13.85 -5.02
CA ALA A 120 -0.15 14.43 -4.13
C ALA A 120 -1.64 14.09 -4.44
N GLU A 121 -1.97 12.85 -4.80
CA GLU A 121 -3.30 12.43 -5.25
C GLU A 121 -3.86 11.24 -4.47
N GLN A 122 -3.36 10.90 -3.29
CA GLN A 122 -3.95 9.84 -2.46
C GLN A 122 -3.70 10.11 -0.97
N MET A 123 -4.38 11.13 -0.45
CA MET A 123 -4.64 11.24 0.98
C MET A 123 -6.01 10.64 1.29
N CYS A 124 -6.00 9.40 1.75
CA CYS A 124 -6.96 8.90 2.72
C CYS A 124 -6.38 7.67 3.42
N ASP A 125 -6.11 7.85 4.71
CA ASP A 125 -5.91 6.85 5.76
C ASP A 125 -4.97 5.67 5.50
N THR A 126 -3.81 5.71 6.15
CA THR A 126 -3.24 4.50 6.75
C THR A 126 -2.60 4.87 8.08
N ASP A 127 -3.45 5.21 9.05
CA ASP A 127 -3.06 5.21 10.47
C ASP A 127 -4.18 4.56 11.30
N LEU A 128 -4.61 3.38 10.85
CA LEU A 128 -5.33 2.41 11.67
C LEU A 128 -4.92 1.01 11.23
N GLN A 129 -4.21 0.28 12.10
CA GLN A 129 -4.51 -1.13 12.31
C GLN A 129 -5.96 -1.20 12.83
N HIS A 130 -6.93 -0.96 11.95
CA HIS A 130 -8.26 -1.53 12.08
C HIS A 130 -8.29 -2.66 11.08
N ASP A 131 -8.87 -3.79 11.46
CA ASP A 131 -9.30 -4.85 10.54
C ASP A 131 -9.57 -4.26 9.15
N SER A 132 -8.72 -4.56 8.17
CA SER A 132 -9.10 -4.32 6.78
C SER A 132 -10.47 -4.96 6.66
N PRO A 133 -11.51 -4.18 6.37
CA PRO A 133 -12.84 -4.65 6.65
C PRO A 133 -13.08 -5.92 5.84
N GLU A 134 -13.82 -6.87 6.40
CA GLU A 134 -13.87 -8.26 5.90
C GLU A 134 -14.15 -8.32 4.38
N TRP A 135 -14.90 -7.36 3.84
CA TRP A 135 -15.20 -7.24 2.42
C TRP A 135 -14.00 -6.87 1.53
N ASP A 136 -13.02 -6.12 2.02
CA ASP A 136 -11.80 -5.78 1.29
C ASP A 136 -10.78 -6.93 1.32
N SER A 137 -10.67 -7.68 2.43
CA SER A 137 -9.87 -8.92 2.46
C SER A 137 -10.43 -9.95 1.49
N VAL A 138 -11.74 -10.20 1.55
CA VAL A 138 -12.42 -11.13 0.65
C VAL A 138 -12.34 -10.67 -0.81
N TYR A 139 -12.35 -9.36 -1.08
CA TYR A 139 -12.13 -8.83 -2.43
C TYR A 139 -10.77 -9.26 -3.00
N HIS A 140 -9.69 -9.10 -2.22
CA HIS A 140 -8.34 -9.47 -2.65
C HIS A 140 -8.16 -10.98 -2.82
N GLU A 141 -8.82 -11.79 -1.98
CA GLU A 141 -8.83 -13.25 -2.12
C GLU A 141 -9.60 -13.70 -3.38
N LEU A 142 -10.68 -13.00 -3.74
CA LEU A 142 -11.52 -13.38 -4.86
C LEU A 142 -10.95 -12.97 -6.23
N ILE A 143 -10.15 -11.91 -6.31
CA ILE A 143 -9.50 -11.48 -7.58
C ILE A 143 -8.74 -12.62 -8.29
N PRO A 144 -7.82 -13.37 -7.65
CA PRO A 144 -7.12 -14.47 -8.32
C PRO A 144 -8.07 -15.61 -8.71
N THR A 145 -9.06 -15.92 -7.85
CA THR A 145 -10.03 -16.99 -8.13
C THR A 145 -10.97 -16.71 -9.31
N LEU A 146 -11.10 -15.45 -9.74
CA LEU A 146 -11.84 -15.11 -10.96
C LEU A 146 -11.20 -15.71 -12.21
N GLN A 147 -9.86 -15.85 -12.23
CA GLN A 147 -9.14 -16.42 -13.37
C GLN A 147 -9.34 -17.93 -13.45
N ASP A 148 -9.41 -18.61 -12.31
CA ASP A 148 -9.46 -20.08 -12.22
C ASP A 148 -10.87 -20.66 -12.21
N ASN A 149 -11.78 -20.09 -11.40
CA ASN A 149 -13.10 -20.67 -11.11
C ASN A 149 -14.27 -19.87 -11.72
N GLY A 150 -13.98 -18.75 -12.37
CA GLY A 150 -14.95 -17.89 -13.05
C GLY A 150 -15.87 -17.09 -12.11
N LEU A 151 -16.57 -16.11 -12.69
CA LEU A 151 -17.37 -15.12 -11.96
C LEU A 151 -18.47 -15.73 -11.06
N LYS A 152 -19.06 -16.87 -11.46
CA LYS A 152 -20.18 -17.48 -10.72
C LYS A 152 -19.77 -17.95 -9.32
N ALA A 153 -18.56 -18.48 -9.16
CA ALA A 153 -18.05 -18.95 -7.87
C ALA A 153 -17.83 -17.76 -6.91
N ALA A 154 -17.21 -16.68 -7.40
CA ALA A 154 -16.99 -15.47 -6.61
C ALA A 154 -18.32 -14.82 -6.15
N VAL A 155 -19.32 -14.75 -7.04
CA VAL A 155 -20.64 -14.22 -6.71
C VAL A 155 -21.36 -15.07 -5.65
N GLN A 156 -21.22 -16.40 -5.68
CA GLN A 156 -21.81 -17.29 -4.68
C GLN A 156 -21.23 -17.06 -3.28
N VAL A 157 -19.89 -16.93 -3.18
CA VAL A 157 -19.20 -16.63 -1.92
C VAL A 157 -19.69 -15.28 -1.36
N LEU A 158 -19.76 -14.25 -2.20
CA LEU A 158 -20.24 -12.93 -1.77
C LEU A 158 -21.70 -12.94 -1.36
N THR A 159 -22.57 -13.66 -2.09
CA THR A 159 -24.00 -13.74 -1.76
C THR A 159 -24.22 -14.44 -0.41
N GLN A 160 -23.41 -15.45 -0.08
CA GLN A 160 -23.45 -16.13 1.20
C GLN A 160 -22.93 -15.22 2.35
N ARG A 161 -21.91 -14.41 2.09
CA ARG A 161 -21.42 -13.40 3.07
C ARG A 161 -22.46 -12.29 3.28
N MET A 162 -23.13 -11.85 2.21
CA MET A 162 -24.23 -10.88 2.27
C MET A 162 -25.41 -11.37 3.10
N SER A 163 -25.79 -12.65 3.01
CA SER A 163 -26.89 -13.20 3.81
C SER A 163 -26.55 -13.29 5.31
N ASN A 164 -25.27 -13.39 5.64
CA ASN A 164 -24.78 -13.45 7.01
C ASN A 164 -24.52 -12.07 7.64
N ALA A 165 -24.50 -11.01 6.83
CA ALA A 165 -24.28 -9.65 7.29
C ALA A 165 -25.42 -9.17 8.19
N LYS A 166 -25.07 -8.59 9.34
CA LYS A 166 -26.02 -8.20 10.38
C LYS A 166 -26.42 -6.73 10.24
N GLY A 167 -25.53 -5.89 9.70
CA GLY A 167 -25.75 -4.46 9.50
C GLY A 167 -26.17 -4.07 8.07
N ASN A 168 -26.95 -2.99 7.94
CA ASN A 168 -27.26 -2.39 6.63
C ASN A 168 -25.99 -1.83 5.95
N ARG A 169 -25.07 -1.26 6.74
CA ARG A 169 -23.75 -0.79 6.29
C ARG A 169 -22.92 -1.94 5.71
N GLU A 170 -22.79 -3.05 6.43
CA GLU A 170 -22.07 -4.23 5.95
C GLU A 170 -22.68 -4.77 4.64
N LYS A 171 -24.00 -4.89 4.59
CA LYS A 171 -24.72 -5.30 3.36
C LYS A 171 -24.41 -4.39 2.19
N PHE A 172 -24.33 -3.08 2.42
CA PHE A 172 -23.95 -2.11 1.39
C PHE A 172 -22.53 -2.37 0.87
N PHE A 173 -21.54 -2.52 1.75
CA PHE A 173 -20.16 -2.80 1.35
C PHE A 173 -20.00 -4.14 0.64
N TRP A 174 -20.74 -5.18 1.04
CA TRP A 174 -20.74 -6.44 0.32
C TRP A 174 -21.33 -6.33 -1.09
N LYS A 175 -22.40 -5.54 -1.28
CA LYS A 175 -22.94 -5.22 -2.62
C LYS A 175 -21.92 -4.42 -3.45
N LEU A 176 -21.20 -3.48 -2.82
CA LEU A 176 -20.14 -2.71 -3.50
C LEU A 176 -18.99 -3.62 -3.94
N CYS A 177 -18.55 -4.53 -3.07
CA CYS A 177 -17.54 -5.54 -3.38
C CYS A 177 -17.96 -6.42 -4.57
N LEU A 178 -19.23 -6.85 -4.60
CA LEU A 178 -19.81 -7.56 -5.74
C LEU A 178 -19.74 -6.74 -7.03
N ALA A 179 -20.08 -5.46 -6.99
CA ALA A 179 -20.00 -4.58 -8.16
C ALA A 179 -18.55 -4.42 -8.67
N ARG A 180 -17.57 -4.25 -7.76
CA ARG A 180 -16.14 -4.20 -8.10
C ARG A 180 -15.67 -5.50 -8.77
N ILE A 181 -16.13 -6.66 -8.28
CA ILE A 181 -15.78 -7.97 -8.85
C ILE A 181 -16.39 -8.15 -10.24
N CYS A 182 -17.64 -7.72 -10.46
CA CYS A 182 -18.26 -7.71 -11.78
C CYS A 182 -17.50 -6.81 -12.78
N HIS A 183 -16.98 -5.67 -12.31
CA HIS A 183 -16.14 -4.77 -13.11
C HIS A 183 -14.83 -5.44 -13.51
N GLN A 184 -14.11 -6.08 -12.57
CA GLN A 184 -12.88 -6.82 -12.86
C GLN A 184 -13.11 -7.98 -13.84
N ALA A 185 -14.25 -8.66 -13.74
CA ALA A 185 -14.66 -9.71 -14.68
C ALA A 185 -15.13 -9.19 -16.06
N LYS A 186 -14.97 -7.88 -16.34
CA LYS A 186 -15.38 -7.20 -17.58
C LYS A 186 -16.88 -7.31 -17.89
N LYS A 187 -17.71 -7.60 -16.89
CA LYS A 187 -19.18 -7.63 -17.01
C LYS A 187 -19.75 -6.27 -16.64
N TYR A 188 -19.40 -5.26 -17.45
CA TYR A 188 -19.75 -3.87 -17.17
C TYR A 188 -21.28 -3.66 -17.10
N ASP A 189 -22.07 -4.34 -17.95
CA ASP A 189 -23.54 -4.19 -17.96
C ASP A 189 -24.15 -4.49 -16.59
N LEU A 190 -23.77 -5.62 -16.02
CA LEU A 190 -24.23 -6.04 -14.70
C LEU A 190 -23.67 -5.15 -13.59
N ALA A 191 -22.40 -4.75 -13.68
CA ALA A 191 -21.78 -3.85 -12.71
C ALA A 191 -22.49 -2.49 -12.67
N SER A 192 -22.85 -1.92 -13.83
CA SER A 192 -23.54 -0.63 -13.92
C SER A 192 -24.91 -0.65 -13.24
N ILE A 193 -25.71 -1.70 -13.47
CA ILE A 193 -27.05 -1.85 -12.87
C ILE A 193 -26.94 -1.93 -11.35
N GLN A 194 -25.95 -2.67 -10.83
CA GLN A 194 -25.72 -2.77 -9.39
C GLN A 194 -25.24 -1.43 -8.80
N LEU A 195 -24.33 -0.74 -9.48
CA LEU A 195 -23.84 0.56 -9.04
C LEU A 195 -24.93 1.64 -9.08
N GLU A 196 -25.83 1.64 -10.08
CA GLU A 196 -27.00 2.54 -10.16
C GLU A 196 -27.99 2.30 -9.00
N PHE A 197 -28.11 1.07 -8.52
CA PHE A 197 -28.92 0.77 -7.34
C PHE A 197 -28.25 1.28 -6.06
N LEU A 198 -26.94 1.06 -5.94
CA LEU A 198 -26.15 1.54 -4.79
C LEU A 198 -26.12 3.07 -4.71
N ASP A 199 -25.98 3.76 -5.84
CA ASP A 199 -26.02 5.22 -5.89
C ASP A 199 -27.36 5.79 -5.42
N ARG A 200 -28.49 5.19 -5.84
CA ARG A 200 -29.83 5.58 -5.34
C ARG A 200 -30.00 5.30 -3.84
N GLU A 201 -29.45 4.19 -3.35
CA GLU A 201 -29.46 3.84 -1.93
C GLU A 201 -28.62 4.85 -1.11
N LEU A 202 -27.49 5.32 -1.65
CA LEU A 202 -26.65 6.36 -1.06
C LEU A 202 -27.36 7.73 -0.99
N GLN A 203 -28.06 8.11 -2.07
CA GLN A 203 -28.82 9.36 -2.11
C GLN A 203 -29.98 9.37 -1.10
N GLY A 204 -30.69 8.25 -0.96
CA GLY A 204 -31.85 8.15 -0.08
C GLY A 204 -31.51 7.99 1.41
N SER A 205 -30.35 7.43 1.73
CA SER A 205 -29.95 7.14 3.12
C SER A 205 -29.20 8.28 3.82
N GLY A 206 -28.84 9.35 3.10
CA GLY A 206 -28.04 10.45 3.64
C GLY A 206 -26.59 10.05 3.98
N LEU A 207 -26.16 8.84 3.59
CA LEU A 207 -24.82 8.31 3.85
C LEU A 207 -23.72 9.15 3.19
N HIS A 208 -24.08 9.96 2.20
CA HIS A 208 -23.21 10.95 1.58
C HIS A 208 -22.57 11.94 2.58
N ALA A 209 -23.29 12.33 3.63
CA ALA A 209 -22.77 13.23 4.66
C ALA A 209 -21.85 12.53 5.67
N TRP A 210 -21.91 11.19 5.74
CA TRP A 210 -21.17 10.40 6.72
C TRP A 210 -19.93 9.72 6.12
N GLU A 211 -19.97 9.30 4.85
CA GLU A 211 -18.85 8.65 4.15
C GLU A 211 -18.75 9.14 2.68
N PRO A 212 -18.20 10.35 2.44
CA PRO A 212 -18.13 10.94 1.10
C PRO A 212 -17.21 10.15 0.16
N GLN A 213 -16.18 9.47 0.70
CA GLN A 213 -15.24 8.67 -0.07
C GLN A 213 -15.92 7.49 -0.79
N VAL A 214 -16.86 6.82 -0.12
CA VAL A 214 -17.62 5.69 -0.69
C VAL A 214 -18.52 6.18 -1.83
N CYS A 215 -19.11 7.36 -1.69
CA CYS A 215 -19.91 7.97 -2.76
C CYS A 215 -19.05 8.28 -4.00
N LEU A 216 -17.87 8.87 -3.81
CA LEU A 216 -16.93 9.15 -4.90
C LEU A 216 -16.50 7.86 -5.60
N GLU A 217 -16.25 6.80 -4.83
CA GLU A 217 -15.85 5.52 -5.38
C GLU A 217 -16.94 4.89 -6.26
N VAL A 218 -18.19 4.87 -5.78
CA VAL A 218 -19.33 4.39 -6.56
C VAL A 218 -19.49 5.18 -7.85
N LEU A 219 -19.41 6.52 -7.79
CA LEU A 219 -19.52 7.39 -8.97
C LEU A 219 -18.38 7.15 -9.97
N ARG A 220 -17.13 6.99 -9.50
CA ARG A 220 -15.96 6.69 -10.36
C ARG A 220 -16.08 5.34 -11.05
N LEU A 221 -16.48 4.30 -10.32
CA LEU A 221 -16.70 2.97 -10.88
C LEU A 221 -17.83 2.98 -11.91
N LEU A 222 -18.90 3.71 -11.64
CA LEU A 222 -20.05 3.83 -12.52
C LEU A 222 -19.70 4.60 -13.80
N HIS A 223 -18.94 5.70 -13.68
CA HIS A 223 -18.39 6.42 -14.84
C HIS A 223 -17.47 5.51 -15.69
N SER A 224 -16.56 4.76 -15.02
CA SER A 224 -15.69 3.79 -15.69
C SER A 224 -16.47 2.69 -16.43
N CYS A 225 -17.59 2.21 -15.87
CA CYS A 225 -18.46 1.26 -16.55
C CYS A 225 -19.04 1.85 -17.83
N TYR A 226 -19.55 3.09 -17.78
CA TYR A 226 -20.13 3.75 -18.95
C TYR A 226 -19.12 4.08 -20.04
N GLU A 227 -17.86 4.36 -19.71
CA GLU A 227 -16.80 4.55 -20.71
C GLU A 227 -16.44 3.27 -21.47
N ARG A 228 -16.62 2.11 -20.84
CA ARG A 228 -16.26 0.81 -21.41
C ARG A 228 -17.42 0.11 -22.10
N MET A 229 -18.62 0.68 -22.03
CA MET A 229 -19.82 0.21 -22.74
C MET A 229 -19.96 0.84 -24.12
N PRO A 230 -20.57 0.14 -25.10
CA PRO A 230 -20.93 0.75 -26.37
C PRO A 230 -21.96 1.87 -26.15
N LEU A 231 -21.73 3.04 -26.76
CA LEU A 231 -22.60 4.21 -26.64
C LEU A 231 -24.03 3.87 -27.09
N GLN A 232 -24.96 3.87 -26.14
CA GLN A 232 -26.39 4.03 -26.39
C GLN A 232 -26.79 5.45 -25.98
N ASP A 233 -27.71 6.09 -26.70
CA ASP A 233 -28.10 7.49 -26.43
C ASP A 233 -28.57 7.73 -24.98
N ASN A 234 -29.22 6.75 -24.36
CA ASN A 234 -29.64 6.82 -22.95
C ASN A 234 -28.47 6.75 -21.95
N LEU A 235 -27.34 6.14 -22.34
CA LEU A 235 -26.13 6.04 -21.51
C LEU A 235 -25.33 7.34 -21.54
N ALA A 236 -25.41 8.11 -22.63
CA ALA A 236 -24.72 9.40 -22.74
C ALA A 236 -25.27 10.40 -21.71
N SER A 237 -26.60 10.54 -21.60
CA SER A 237 -27.24 11.41 -20.61
C SER A 237 -26.95 10.97 -19.16
N ARG A 238 -26.96 9.65 -18.89
CA ARG A 238 -26.62 9.11 -17.57
C ARG A 238 -25.15 9.32 -17.20
N LYS A 239 -24.24 9.18 -18.17
CA LYS A 239 -22.81 9.45 -18.00
C LYS A 239 -22.59 10.92 -17.65
N GLU A 240 -23.27 11.83 -18.34
CA GLU A 240 -23.17 13.27 -18.10
C GLU A 240 -23.68 13.65 -16.71
N GLU A 241 -24.81 13.09 -16.26
CA GLU A 241 -25.33 13.30 -14.91
C GLU A 241 -24.36 12.83 -13.82
N VAL A 242 -23.75 11.65 -14.01
CA VAL A 242 -22.76 11.09 -13.08
C VAL A 242 -21.49 11.93 -13.05
N TYR A 243 -21.03 12.41 -14.21
CA TYR A 243 -19.87 13.28 -14.32
C TYR A 243 -20.11 14.63 -13.62
N GLN A 244 -21.26 15.26 -13.84
CA GLN A 244 -21.63 16.51 -13.15
C GLN A 244 -21.64 16.35 -11.63
N ARG A 245 -22.17 15.23 -11.13
CA ARG A 245 -22.16 14.92 -9.70
C ARG A 245 -20.76 14.66 -9.17
N LEU A 246 -19.92 13.95 -9.94
CA LEU A 246 -18.53 13.74 -9.58
C LEU A 246 -17.78 15.08 -9.49
N CYS A 247 -17.95 15.98 -10.46
CA CYS A 247 -17.38 17.34 -10.40
C CYS A 247 -17.88 18.17 -9.21
N HIS A 248 -19.15 18.00 -8.81
CA HIS A 248 -19.68 18.68 -7.63
C HIS A 248 -18.98 18.23 -6.33
N TYR A 249 -18.63 16.94 -6.22
CA TYR A 249 -17.99 16.38 -5.03
C TYR A 249 -16.44 16.47 -5.05
N ASP A 250 -15.81 16.55 -6.24
CA ASP A 250 -14.36 16.60 -6.44
C ASP A 250 -13.87 17.99 -6.91
N LEU A 251 -14.58 19.08 -6.59
CA LEU A 251 -14.23 20.46 -7.00
C LEU A 251 -12.82 20.88 -6.54
N GLU A 252 -12.33 20.34 -5.41
CA GLU A 252 -10.99 20.62 -4.87
C GLU A 252 -9.84 20.06 -5.72
N ARG A 253 -10.08 19.04 -6.56
CA ARG A 253 -9.06 18.43 -7.44
C ARG A 253 -8.97 19.07 -8.84
N LEU A 254 -9.94 19.90 -9.24
CA LEU A 254 -10.00 20.53 -10.56
C LEU A 254 -9.38 21.95 -10.60
N ILE A 255 -8.92 22.48 -9.46
CA ILE A 255 -8.41 23.86 -9.33
C ILE A 255 -6.87 23.91 -9.19
N VAL A 256 -6.15 22.81 -9.40
CA VAL A 256 -4.68 22.80 -9.37
C VAL A 256 -4.07 23.05 -10.76
#